data_AF-A0A2S2QRR1-F1
#
_entry.id   AF-A0A2S2QRR1-F1
#
_cell.length_a   1.000
_cell.length_b   1.000
_cell.length_c   1.000
_cell.angle_alpha   90.00
_cell.angle_beta   90.00
_cell.angle_gamma   90.00
#
_symmetry.space_group_name_H-M   'P 1'
#
loop_
_entity.id
_entity.type
_entity.pdbx_description
1 polymer ?
#
loop_
_entity_poly.entity_id
_entity_poly.type
_entity_poly.pdbx_seq_one_letter_code
_entity_poly.pdbx_strand_id
1 'polypeptide(L)'
;MSNEIDKRFLNCQRQKGRPGILIGIDLTSNKSEQKKYIRLQESEKRRKRAHDEIKVLYETVEFISSTESDTDDETLYEPTETGPSIRKRALTQFLTKKLVAVLDRCKVSDRDVTYLLMATAKALG
;
A
#
# COMPACT_ATOMS: atom_id res chain seq x y z
N MET A 1 4.28 40.04 4.88
CA MET A 1 3.60 38.89 5.50
C MET A 1 3.93 37.63 4.69
N SER A 2 3.61 36.44 5.19
CA SER A 2 3.16 35.32 4.34
C SER A 2 1.91 35.69 3.49
N ASN A 3 1.87 36.89 2.91
CA ASN A 3 0.78 37.42 2.08
C ASN A 3 1.31 38.16 0.87
N GLU A 4 2.51 38.73 0.88
CA GLU A 4 2.98 39.50 -0.28
C GLU A 4 3.76 38.62 -1.26
N ILE A 5 4.56 37.68 -0.73
CA ILE A 5 5.25 36.65 -1.52
C ILE A 5 4.26 35.61 -2.06
N ASP A 6 3.31 35.14 -1.26
CA ASP A 6 2.30 34.17 -1.69
C ASP A 6 1.30 34.76 -2.69
N LYS A 7 0.89 36.02 -2.50
CA LYS A 7 0.11 36.72 -3.54
C LYS A 7 0.93 36.90 -4.80
N ARG A 8 2.24 37.13 -4.74
CA ARG A 8 3.11 37.15 -5.93
C ARG A 8 3.18 35.79 -6.62
N PHE A 9 3.35 34.70 -5.88
CA PHE A 9 3.37 33.33 -6.44
C PHE A 9 2.02 32.97 -7.10
N LEU A 10 0.91 33.24 -6.40
CA LEU A 10 -0.43 33.01 -6.93
C LEU A 10 -0.76 33.93 -8.10
N ASN A 11 -0.21 35.16 -8.14
CA ASN A 11 -0.33 36.05 -9.29
C ASN A 11 0.56 35.60 -10.46
N CYS A 12 1.78 35.12 -10.22
CA CYS A 12 2.62 34.50 -11.24
C CYS A 12 1.95 33.26 -11.85
N GLN A 13 1.22 32.48 -11.06
CA GLN A 13 0.38 31.38 -11.57
C GLN A 13 -0.84 31.84 -12.37
N ARG A 14 -1.31 33.08 -12.19
CA ARG A 14 -2.47 33.62 -12.92
C ARG A 14 -2.07 34.42 -14.17
N GLN A 15 -0.78 34.74 -14.34
CA GLN A 15 -0.25 35.40 -15.54
C GLN A 15 -0.02 34.41 -16.69
N LYS A 16 -0.18 34.88 -17.93
CA LYS A 16 -0.06 34.06 -19.14
C LYS A 16 1.41 33.64 -19.32
N GLY A 17 1.65 32.32 -19.38
CA GLY A 17 2.99 31.71 -19.36
C GLY A 17 3.44 31.17 -17.99
N ARG A 18 2.70 31.49 -16.91
CA ARG A 18 2.87 30.96 -15.54
C ARG A 18 4.33 30.73 -15.11
N PRO A 19 5.17 31.77 -15.07
CA PRO A 19 6.54 31.60 -14.62
C PRO A 19 6.59 31.25 -13.12
N GLY A 20 7.05 30.03 -12.81
CA GLY A 20 7.29 29.52 -11.45
C GLY A 20 7.58 28.01 -11.41
N ILE A 21 8.41 27.54 -10.46
CA ILE A 21 8.72 26.10 -10.22
C ILE A 21 8.01 25.62 -8.94
N LEU A 22 7.44 24.41 -8.95
CA LEU A 22 6.89 23.75 -7.77
C LEU A 22 8.02 23.30 -6.81
N ILE A 23 7.96 23.72 -5.55
CA ILE A 23 8.97 23.39 -4.52
C ILE A 23 8.26 22.97 -3.23
N GLY A 24 8.97 22.25 -2.36
CA GLY A 24 8.51 21.96 -1.00
C GLY A 24 7.30 21.03 -0.94
N ILE A 25 6.33 21.35 -0.08
CA ILE A 25 5.16 20.51 0.18
C ILE A 25 4.39 20.25 -1.12
N ASP A 26 4.24 21.27 -1.97
CA ASP A 26 3.54 21.16 -3.25
C ASP A 26 4.24 20.20 -4.21
N LEU A 27 5.58 20.23 -4.24
CA LEU A 27 6.35 19.29 -5.04
C LEU A 27 6.19 17.86 -4.53
N THR A 28 6.19 17.66 -3.21
CA THR A 28 5.96 16.34 -2.61
C THR A 28 4.53 15.84 -2.81
N SER A 29 3.53 16.71 -2.70
CA SER A 29 2.12 16.39 -2.96
C SER A 29 1.92 16.00 -4.42
N ASN A 30 2.47 16.78 -5.36
CA ASN A 30 2.43 16.48 -6.78
C ASN A 30 3.11 15.13 -7.10
N LYS A 31 4.29 14.86 -6.53
CA LYS A 31 4.96 13.54 -6.68
C LYS A 31 4.12 12.39 -6.11
N SER A 32 3.42 12.62 -5.00
CA SER A 32 2.54 11.62 -4.39
C SER A 32 1.31 11.33 -5.27
N GLU A 33 0.68 12.37 -5.79
CA GLU A 33 -0.46 12.26 -6.71
C GLU A 33 -0.08 11.56 -8.01
N GLN A 34 1.07 11.91 -8.60
CA GLN A 34 1.58 11.21 -9.80
C GLN A 34 1.80 9.72 -9.55
N LYS A 35 2.35 9.34 -8.39
CA LYS A 35 2.52 7.93 -8.02
C LYS A 35 1.18 7.22 -7.85
N LYS A 36 0.18 7.87 -7.25
CA LYS A 36 -1.17 7.31 -7.12
C LYS A 36 -1.81 7.11 -8.49
N TYR A 37 -1.67 8.07 -9.39
CA TYR A 37 -2.20 8.01 -10.74
C TYR A 37 -1.61 6.83 -11.54
N ILE A 38 -0.29 6.64 -11.50
CA ILE A 38 0.37 5.52 -12.18
C ILE A 38 -0.12 4.17 -11.64
N ARG A 39 -0.22 4.01 -10.32
CA ARG A 39 -0.73 2.77 -9.71
C ARG A 39 -2.16 2.45 -10.12
N LEU A 40 -3.01 3.47 -10.19
CA LEU A 40 -4.39 3.31 -10.64
C LEU A 40 -4.45 2.80 -12.08
N GLN A 41 -3.70 3.43 -12.98
CA GLN A 41 -3.58 3.01 -14.38
C GLN A 41 -3.11 1.56 -14.53
N GLU A 42 -2.09 1.15 -13.78
CA GLU A 42 -1.61 -0.24 -13.81
C GLU A 42 -2.63 -1.23 -13.28
N SER A 43 -3.35 -0.88 -12.21
CA SER A 43 -4.42 -1.70 -11.65
C SER A 43 -5.56 -1.89 -12.64
N GLU A 44 -5.97 -0.83 -13.33
CA GLU A 44 -6.99 -0.91 -14.38
C GLU A 44 -6.55 -1.78 -15.55
N LYS A 45 -5.30 -1.66 -16.00
CA LYS A 45 -4.75 -2.53 -17.05
C LYS A 45 -4.69 -4.00 -16.62
N ARG A 46 -4.38 -4.28 -15.35
CA ARG A 46 -4.43 -5.64 -14.80
C ARG A 46 -5.86 -6.17 -14.77
N ARG A 47 -6.81 -5.36 -14.31
CA ARG A 47 -8.24 -5.72 -14.28
C ARG A 47 -8.79 -6.00 -15.68
N LYS A 48 -8.41 -5.19 -16.69
CA LYS A 48 -8.80 -5.43 -18.09
C LYS A 48 -8.24 -6.74 -18.62
N ARG A 49 -6.94 -7.02 -18.43
CA ARG A 49 -6.33 -8.29 -18.84
C ARG A 49 -7.00 -9.51 -18.21
N ALA A 50 -7.22 -9.47 -16.89
CA ALA A 50 -7.93 -10.55 -16.19
C ALA A 50 -9.35 -10.75 -16.73
N HIS A 51 -10.07 -9.66 -17.03
CA HIS A 51 -11.40 -9.74 -17.64
C HIS A 51 -11.35 -10.34 -19.04
N ASP A 52 -10.37 -9.96 -19.86
CA ASP A 52 -10.21 -10.48 -21.22
C ASP A 52 -9.81 -11.97 -21.21
N GLU A 53 -8.93 -12.38 -20.30
CA GLU A 53 -8.56 -13.79 -20.07
C GLU A 53 -9.77 -14.64 -19.65
N ILE A 54 -10.58 -14.14 -18.72
CA ILE A 54 -11.83 -14.79 -18.30
C ILE A 54 -12.81 -14.90 -19.48
N LYS A 55 -12.96 -13.84 -20.27
CA LYS A 55 -13.85 -13.86 -21.45
C LYS A 55 -13.41 -14.93 -22.46
N VAL A 56 -12.11 -15.02 -22.75
CA VAL A 56 -11.56 -16.06 -23.65
C VAL A 56 -11.80 -17.46 -23.09
N LEU A 57 -11.64 -17.66 -21.78
CA LEU A 57 -11.95 -18.94 -21.12
C LEU A 57 -13.42 -19.31 -21.28
N TYR A 58 -14.36 -18.39 -21.02
CA TYR A 58 -15.79 -18.65 -21.21
C TYR A 58 -16.15 -18.98 -22.67
N GLU A 59 -15.61 -18.23 -23.63
CA GLU A 59 -15.82 -18.48 -25.07
C GLU A 59 -15.23 -19.85 -25.50
N THR A 60 -14.09 -20.24 -24.92
CA THR A 60 -13.48 -21.56 -25.15
C THR A 60 -14.32 -22.69 -24.53
N VAL A 61 -14.85 -22.51 -23.31
CA VAL A 61 -15.72 -23.48 -22.64
C VAL A 61 -17.05 -23.66 -23.39
N GLU A 62 -17.65 -22.58 -23.91
CA GLU A 62 -18.84 -22.67 -24.77
C GLU A 62 -18.57 -23.46 -26.06
N PHE A 63 -17.37 -23.32 -26.65
CA PHE A 63 -16.97 -24.07 -27.84
C PHE A 63 -16.76 -25.57 -27.56
N ILE A 64 -16.17 -25.92 -26.40
CA ILE A 64 -15.93 -27.32 -25.99
C ILE A 64 -17.25 -28.00 -25.58
N SER A 65 -18.15 -27.29 -24.90
CA SER A 65 -19.48 -27.80 -24.52
C SER A 65 -20.38 -28.12 -25.72
N SER A 66 -20.07 -27.59 -26.91
CA SER A 66 -20.78 -27.91 -28.15
C SER A 66 -20.23 -29.17 -28.86
N THR A 67 -19.13 -29.75 -28.36
CA THR A 67 -18.41 -30.87 -29.01
C THR A 67 -18.40 -32.16 -28.19
N GLU A 68 -18.67 -32.14 -26.88
CA GLU A 68 -18.50 -33.34 -26.05
C GLU A 68 -19.78 -33.68 -25.27
N SER A 69 -20.42 -34.77 -25.73
CA SER A 69 -21.41 -35.53 -24.97
C SER A 69 -20.67 -36.47 -24.00
N ASP A 70 -21.13 -36.48 -22.75
CA ASP A 70 -20.87 -37.44 -21.66
C ASP A 70 -19.42 -37.68 -21.22
N THR A 71 -19.08 -37.31 -19.98
CA THR A 71 -18.98 -38.25 -18.85
C THR A 71 -18.60 -37.53 -17.54
N ASP A 72 -19.32 -37.87 -16.46
CA ASP A 72 -19.07 -37.48 -15.06
C ASP A 72 -17.69 -37.97 -14.56
N ASP A 73 -16.97 -37.13 -13.80
CA ASP A 73 -16.27 -37.57 -12.59
C ASP A 73 -15.93 -36.37 -11.67
N GLU A 74 -16.51 -36.36 -10.46
CA GLU A 74 -16.19 -35.40 -9.40
C GLU A 74 -14.85 -35.74 -8.75
N THR A 75 -13.88 -34.82 -8.81
CA THR A 75 -12.74 -34.83 -7.89
C THR A 75 -12.47 -33.43 -7.32
N LEU A 76 -12.88 -33.28 -6.06
CA LEU A 76 -12.75 -32.08 -5.24
C LEU A 76 -11.31 -31.99 -4.70
N TYR A 77 -10.44 -31.26 -5.38
CA TYR A 77 -9.09 -30.94 -4.88
C TYR A 77 -9.03 -29.47 -4.44
N GLU A 78 -8.91 -29.25 -3.13
CA GLU A 78 -8.60 -27.94 -2.55
C GLU A 78 -7.22 -27.45 -3.04
N PRO A 79 -7.08 -26.22 -3.56
CA PRO A 79 -5.78 -25.66 -3.86
C PRO A 79 -5.12 -25.18 -2.57
N THR A 80 -4.10 -25.90 -2.11
CA THR A 80 -3.14 -25.38 -1.12
C THR A 80 -2.34 -24.24 -1.75
N GLU A 81 -2.77 -23.00 -1.52
CA GLU A 81 -2.01 -21.80 -1.90
C GLU A 81 -0.71 -21.70 -1.10
N THR A 82 0.36 -22.30 -1.62
CA THR A 82 1.73 -22.05 -1.13
C THR A 82 2.28 -20.81 -1.83
N GLY A 83 1.72 -19.65 -1.49
CA GLY A 83 2.22 -18.35 -1.95
C GLY A 83 3.58 -18.00 -1.33
N PRO A 84 4.36 -17.08 -1.94
CA PRO A 84 5.65 -16.67 -1.39
C PRO A 84 5.43 -16.13 0.02
N SER A 85 6.22 -16.63 0.98
CA SER A 85 6.18 -16.19 2.37
C SER A 85 6.27 -14.66 2.41
N ILE A 86 5.11 -14.03 2.60
CA ILE A 86 5.05 -12.63 2.98
C ILE A 86 5.77 -12.66 4.32
N ARG A 87 7.03 -12.21 4.34
CA ARG A 87 7.69 -11.77 5.56
C ARG A 87 6.84 -10.62 6.06
N LYS A 88 5.73 -10.96 6.72
CA LYS A 88 5.02 -10.09 7.63
C LYS A 88 6.16 -9.63 8.50
N ARG A 89 6.55 -8.36 8.40
CA ARG A 89 7.20 -7.68 9.52
C ARG A 89 6.17 -7.78 10.63
N ALA A 90 6.14 -8.94 11.28
CA ALA A 90 5.40 -9.13 12.49
C ALA A 90 6.12 -8.18 13.44
N LEU A 91 5.52 -7.01 13.62
CA LEU A 91 5.68 -6.29 14.87
C LEU A 91 5.17 -7.27 15.91
N THR A 92 6.05 -8.15 16.37
CA THR A 92 5.77 -9.02 17.50
C THR A 92 5.36 -8.07 18.61
N GLN A 93 4.18 -8.29 19.20
CA GLN A 93 3.74 -7.50 20.35
C GLN A 93 4.64 -7.86 21.53
N PHE A 94 5.82 -7.24 21.61
CA PHE A 94 6.78 -7.42 22.69
C PHE A 94 6.37 -6.66 23.96
N LEU A 95 5.44 -5.70 23.82
CA LEU A 95 4.77 -5.01 24.92
C LEU A 95 3.74 -5.94 25.58
N THR A 96 4.18 -6.65 26.61
CA THR A 96 3.30 -7.47 27.45
C THR A 96 2.59 -6.62 28.51
N LYS A 97 1.41 -7.06 28.97
CA LYS A 97 0.66 -6.39 30.06
C LYS A 97 1.50 -6.19 31.33
N LYS A 98 2.37 -7.15 31.63
CA LYS A 98 3.30 -7.06 32.78
C LYS A 98 4.31 -5.94 32.61
N LEU A 99 4.92 -5.83 31.43
CA LEU A 99 5.88 -4.76 31.13
C LEU A 99 5.22 -3.39 31.25
N VAL A 100 4.03 -3.22 30.65
CA VAL A 100 3.27 -1.97 30.72
C VAL A 100 2.93 -1.60 32.17
N ALA A 101 2.47 -2.56 32.99
CA ALA A 101 2.15 -2.30 34.39
C ALA A 101 3.38 -1.87 35.23
N VAL A 102 4.57 -2.38 34.91
CA VAL A 102 5.81 -1.97 35.58
C VAL A 102 6.21 -0.55 35.15
N LEU A 103 6.15 -0.24 33.85
CA LEU A 103 6.47 1.08 33.34
C LEU A 103 5.54 2.17 33.90
N ASP A 104 4.25 1.86 34.04
CA ASP A 104 3.25 2.73 34.65
C ASP A 104 3.52 2.96 36.15
N ARG A 105 3.84 1.89 36.90
CA ARG A 105 4.28 1.99 38.30
C ARG A 105 5.53 2.85 38.47
N CYS A 106 6.45 2.75 37.52
CA CYS A 106 7.67 3.56 37.49
C CYS A 106 7.43 4.99 36.99
N LYS A 107 6.20 5.36 36.59
CA LYS A 107 5.82 6.68 36.06
C LYS A 107 6.73 7.16 34.92
N VAL A 108 7.14 6.22 34.07
CA VAL A 108 8.04 6.50 32.95
C VAL A 108 7.21 7.09 31.80
N SER A 109 7.69 8.19 31.21
CA SER A 109 7.02 8.78 30.04
C SER A 109 7.15 7.85 28.82
N ASP A 110 6.16 7.89 27.92
CA ASP A 110 6.21 7.09 26.67
C ASP A 110 7.51 7.33 25.90
N ARG A 111 8.02 8.56 25.90
CA ARG A 111 9.30 8.93 25.29
C ARG A 111 10.47 8.18 25.93
N ASP A 112 10.57 8.19 27.25
CA ASP A 112 11.66 7.52 27.95
C ASP A 112 11.56 5.99 27.83
N VAL A 113 10.34 5.44 27.80
CA VAL A 113 10.09 4.03 27.49
C VAL A 113 10.68 3.66 26.13
N THR A 114 10.49 4.48 25.08
CA THR A 114 11.06 4.18 23.76
C THR A 114 12.59 4.19 23.76
N TYR A 115 13.22 5.14 24.47
CA TYR A 115 14.68 5.18 24.57
C TYR A 115 15.22 3.98 25.34
N LEU A 116 14.56 3.60 26.44
CA LEU A 116 14.93 2.44 27.25
C LEU A 116 14.85 1.15 26.44
N LEU A 117 13.73 0.94 25.73
CA LEU A 117 13.53 -0.23 24.87
C LEU A 117 14.58 -0.30 23.75
N MET A 118 14.85 0.83 23.09
CA MET A 118 15.85 0.89 22.03
C MET A 118 17.28 0.62 22.55
N ALA A 119 17.61 1.15 23.73
CA ALA A 119 18.90 0.91 24.38
C ALA A 119 19.04 -0.56 24.79
N THR A 120 18.00 -1.16 25.39
CA THR A 120 18.01 -2.58 25.76
C THR A 120 18.10 -3.49 24.55
N ALA A 121 17.38 -3.19 23.45
CA ALA A 121 17.49 -3.96 22.21
C ALA A 121 18.93 -3.90 21.68
N LYS A 122 19.51 -2.69 21.58
CA LYS A 122 20.89 -2.50 21.12
C LYS A 122 21.92 -3.23 21.99
N ALA A 123 21.69 -3.34 23.29
CA ALA A 123 22.58 -4.06 24.20
C ALA A 123 22.44 -5.59 24.08
N LEU A 124 21.25 -6.08 23.73
CA LEU A 124 20.95 -7.51 23.62
C LEU A 124 21.22 -8.09 22.22
N GLY A 125 21.30 -7.25 21.19
CA GLY A 125 21.65 -7.62 19.80
C GLY A 125 20.47 -7.53 18.85
#